data_AF-W1VJ84-F1
#
_entry.id   AF-W1VJ84-F1
#
_cell.length_a   1.000
_cell.length_b   1.000
_cell.length_c   1.000
_cell.angle_alpha   90.00
_cell.angle_beta   90.00
_cell.angle_gamma   90.00
#
_symmetry.space_group_name_H-M   'P 1'
#
loop_
_entity.id
_entity.type
_entity.pdbx_description
1 polymer ?
#
loop_
_entity_poly.entity_id
_entity_poly.type
_entity_poly.pdbx_seq_one_letter_code
_entity_poly.pdbx_strand_id
1 'polypeptide(L)' 'MPAVVVVGTQWGDEGKGKATDQLGQDVDYVVKFNGGNNAGHTVVIDGEKFAFHLLP' A
#
# COMPACT_ATOMS: atom_id res chain seq x y z
N MET A 1 -4.52 -2.66 -21.26
CA MET A 1 -4.69 -1.80 -20.08
C MET A 1 -3.35 -1.68 -19.38
N PRO A 2 -2.86 -0.45 -19.15
CA PRO A 2 -1.66 -0.23 -18.34
C PRO A 2 -1.95 -0.48 -16.86
N ALA A 3 -0.91 -0.83 -16.09
CA ALA A 3 -0.96 -0.94 -14.64
C ALA A 3 0.12 -0.06 -14.02
N VAL A 4 -0.16 0.51 -12.85
CA VAL A 4 0.82 1.26 -12.06
C VAL A 4 1.46 0.32 -11.05
N VAL A 5 2.79 0.35 -10.95
CA VAL A 5 3.56 -0.51 -10.05
C VAL A 5 4.27 0.36 -9.01
N VAL A 6 3.89 0.19 -7.75
CA VAL A 6 4.55 0.84 -6.61
C VAL A 6 5.54 -0.15 -5.99
N VAL A 7 6.83 0.18 -6.02
CA VAL A 7 7.91 -0.67 -5.51
C VAL A 7 8.87 0.14 -4.64
N GLY A 8 9.48 -0.56 -3.67
CA GLY A 8 10.53 0.02 -2.83
C GLY A 8 11.85 -0.08 -3.55
N THR A 9 12.61 1.01 -3.57
CA THR A 9 13.93 1.06 -4.21
C THR A 9 15.07 0.85 -3.21
N GLN A 10 14.74 0.61 -1.94
CA GLN A 10 15.68 0.46 -0.82
C GLN A 10 15.35 -0.83 -0.05
N TRP A 11 15.56 -0.84 1.26
CA TRP A 11 15.38 -1.99 2.15
C TRP A 11 14.15 -1.87 3.06
N GLY A 12 13.02 -1.41 2.52
CA GLY A 12 11.79 -1.28 3.29
C GLY A 12 11.62 0.11 3.92
N ASP A 13 10.44 0.32 4.51
CA ASP A 13 10.03 1.56 5.17
C ASP A 13 10.13 2.85 4.33
N GLU A 14 10.09 2.74 3.00
CA GLU A 14 10.14 3.89 2.09
C GLU A 14 8.80 4.65 1.98
N GLY A 15 7.80 4.29 2.79
CA GLY A 15 6.49 4.93 2.77
C GLY A 15 5.58 4.51 1.61
N LYS A 16 5.81 3.32 1.01
CA LYS A 16 5.01 2.79 -0.11
C LYS A 16 3.51 2.79 0.15
N GLY A 17 3.08 2.46 1.37
CA GLY A 17 1.67 2.45 1.75
C GLY A 17 0.98 3.80 1.51
N LYS A 18 1.65 4.91 1.86
CA LYS A 18 1.12 6.25 1.59
C LYS A 18 0.99 6.54 0.10
N ALA A 19 1.94 6.10 -0.72
CA ALA A 19 1.86 6.27 -2.17
C ALA A 19 0.71 5.42 -2.76
N THR A 20 0.54 4.18 -2.28
CA THR A 20 -0.59 3.33 -2.65
C THR A 20 -1.92 3.96 -2.26
N ASP A 21 -2.05 4.51 -1.05
CA ASP A 21 -3.29 5.15 -0.58
C ASP A 21 -3.67 6.36 -1.44
N GLN A 22 -2.67 7.17 -1.84
CA GLN A 22 -2.90 8.33 -2.71
C GLN A 22 -3.34 7.93 -4.13
N LEU A 23 -2.76 6.88 -4.69
CA LEU A 23 -3.11 6.38 -6.03
C LEU A 23 -4.40 5.54 -6.02
N GLY A 24 -4.75 4.96 -4.87
CA GLY A 24 -5.89 4.07 -4.70
C GLY A 24 -7.24 4.70 -5.05
N GLN A 25 -7.34 6.04 -4.99
CA GLN A 25 -8.55 6.77 -5.36
C GLN A 25 -8.81 6.81 -6.87
N ASP A 26 -7.78 6.58 -7.69
CA ASP A 26 -7.83 6.70 -9.15
C ASP A 26 -7.86 5.32 -9.86
N VAL A 27 -7.96 4.22 -9.11
CA VAL A 27 -7.91 2.85 -9.66
C VAL A 27 -9.04 1.97 -9.12
N ASP A 28 -9.51 1.04 -9.94
CA ASP A 28 -10.57 0.10 -9.55
C ASP A 28 -10.06 -1.05 -8.66
N TYR A 29 -8.76 -1.37 -8.72
CA TYR A 29 -8.17 -2.52 -8.05
C TYR A 29 -6.80 -2.21 -7.45
N VAL A 30 -6.60 -2.63 -6.20
CA VAL A 30 -5.29 -2.64 -5.51
C VAL A 30 -4.91 -4.10 -5.25
N VAL A 31 -3.71 -4.49 -5.67
CA VAL A 31 -3.26 -5.90 -5.63
C VAL A 31 -1.89 -6.01 -4.95
N LYS A 32 -1.83 -6.81 -3.88
CA LYS A 32 -0.57 -7.24 -3.27
C LYS A 32 -0.07 -8.52 -3.96
N PHE A 33 1.05 -8.41 -4.69
CA PHE A 33 1.54 -9.50 -5.55
C PHE A 33 2.60 -10.42 -4.91
N ASN A 34 3.23 -10.00 -3.81
CA ASN A 34 4.31 -10.73 -3.15
C ASN A 34 4.31 -10.47 -1.63
N GLY A 35 5.02 -11.33 -0.87
CA GLY A 35 5.29 -11.18 0.55
C GLY A 35 4.14 -11.70 1.41
N GLY A 36 4.32 -11.68 2.73
CA GLY A 36 3.32 -12.10 3.70
C GLY A 36 2.86 -10.95 4.59
N ASN A 37 2.56 -11.27 5.85
CA ASN A 37 2.28 -10.33 6.94
C ASN A 37 3.53 -9.64 7.51
N ASN A 38 4.69 -9.86 6.90
CA ASN A 38 5.93 -9.12 7.14
C ASN A 38 5.96 -7.77 6.42
N ALA A 39 4.94 -7.48 5.61
CA ALA A 39 4.65 -6.16 5.08
C ALA A 39 3.61 -5.49 5.98
N GLY A 40 3.42 -4.19 5.76
CA GLY A 40 2.28 -3.48 6.28
C GLY A 40 2.41 -1.98 6.18
N HIS A 41 1.28 -1.31 6.26
CA HIS A 41 1.21 0.12 6.45
C HIS A 41 0.02 0.47 7.32
N THR A 42 0.10 1.63 7.96
CA THR A 42 -1.02 2.18 8.72
C THR A 42 -1.70 3.24 7.86
N VAL A 43 -2.99 3.08 7.64
CA VAL A 43 -3.86 4.08 7.02
C VAL A 43 -4.53 4.88 8.12
N VAL A 44 -4.66 6.19 7.92
CA VAL A 44 -5.45 7.04 8.82
C VAL A 44 -6.63 7.62 8.04
N ILE A 45 -7.84 7.28 8.45
CA ILE A 45 -9.09 7.76 7.86
C ILE A 45 -9.84 8.51 8.95
N ASP A 46 -10.12 9.80 8.74
CA ASP A 46 -10.85 10.66 9.69
C ASP A 46 -10.30 10.63 11.13
N GLY A 47 -8.98 10.43 11.27
CA GLY A 47 -8.28 10.37 12.56
C GLY A 47 -8.23 8.97 13.19
N GLU A 48 -8.92 7.98 12.63
CA GLU A 48 -8.84 6.57 13.05
C GLU A 48 -7.70 5.84 12.33
N LYS A 49 -6.97 4.99 13.06
CA LYS A 49 -5.81 4.25 12.54
C LYS A 49 -6.18 2.81 12.22
N PHE A 50 -5.87 2.39 11.00
CA PHE A 50 -6.02 1.01 10.53
C PHE A 50 -4.65 0.43 10.18
N ALA A 51 -4.23 -0.61 10.89
CA ALA A 51 -2.96 -1.29 10.62
C ALA A 51 -3.21 -2.53 9.74
N PHE A 52 -2.75 -2.47 8.49
CA PHE A 52 -2.86 -3.58 7.56
C PHE A 52 -1.50 -4.26 7.40
N HIS A 53 -1.50 -5.59 7.42
CA HIS A 53 -0.30 -6.40 7.17
C HIS A 53 -0.41 -7.27 5.91
N LEU A 54 -1.61 -7.74 5.61
CA LEU A 54 -1.87 -8.67 4.51
C LEU A 54 -2.89 -8.15 3.51
N LEU A 55 -3.91 -7.43 4.00
CA LEU A 55 -4.87 -6.76 3.14
C LEU A 55 -4.16 -5.64 2.37
N PRO A 56 -4.39 -5.54 1.05
CA PRO A 56 -3.90 -4.42 0.23
C PRO A 56 -4.43 -3.07 0.72
#